data_AF-A0A0D0BNQ0-F1
#
_entry.id   AF-A0A0D0BNQ0-F1
#
_cell.length_a   1.000
_cell.length_b   1.000
_cell.length_c   1.000
_cell.angle_alpha   90.00
_cell.angle_beta   90.00
_cell.angle_gamma   90.00
#
_symmetry.space_group_name_H-M   'P 1'
#
loop_
_entity.id
_entity.type
_entity.pdbx_description
1 polymer ?
#
loop_
_entity_poly.entity_id
_entity_poly.type
_entity_poly.pdbx_seq_one_letter_code
_entity_poly.pdbx_strand_id
1 'polypeptide(L)'
;MEFLYSTKIDSSAYETEGLCDGIDLRMHNLTWLVDRGSIRAHEDWTKYVNPATEWCGNLGPVYSTTAVVLPECLPDRLEIMAYVNEVAFLHDDIIDHVEQERILKDVMKGKVENDEMVQILLESIQDPNDTRPEQTGRSKIQLQIAQEMLAIDPECATVSLNAWAKFLELDASRPLDKTFSTVEEYLSFRVDNGGLMFMFATVTFSLGLKIPDHEMDRCWELTQSAYFALVLQNDLFSWEKELEEAEHYSLSRIMSILWTLTREHHMEVQEAQNTCRKLIKKYVAEYVQIVKDVKDDESLSVDLRKYVEAMQYYISGNVAWSLTCPRYHKEVLLNQRQLEWFQNGLPSKAISPTFLG
;
A
#
# COMPACT_ATOMS: atom_id res chain seq x y z
N MET A 1 -19.41 -9.90 -2.40
CA MET A 1 -18.51 -11.02 -2.69
C MET A 1 -18.72 -12.05 -1.60
N GLU A 2 -18.51 -13.32 -1.93
CA GLU A 2 -18.50 -14.37 -0.91
C GLU A 2 -17.17 -14.31 -0.15
N PHE A 3 -17.22 -14.41 1.19
CA PHE A 3 -16.03 -14.38 2.03
C PHE A 3 -15.58 -15.81 2.34
N LEU A 4 -14.48 -16.23 1.74
CA LEU A 4 -13.95 -17.59 1.83
C LEU A 4 -12.66 -17.66 2.66
N TYR A 5 -11.88 -16.59 2.68
CA TYR A 5 -10.50 -16.62 3.18
C TYR A 5 -10.26 -15.77 4.42
N SER A 6 -11.22 -14.93 4.83
CA SER A 6 -11.12 -14.11 6.04
C SER A 6 -12.19 -14.38 7.09
N THR A 7 -11.90 -13.89 8.29
CA THR A 7 -12.86 -13.79 9.40
C THR A 7 -13.18 -12.33 9.67
N LYS A 8 -14.46 -12.03 9.95
CA LYS A 8 -14.88 -10.72 10.45
C LYS A 8 -14.40 -10.55 11.88
N ILE A 9 -13.73 -9.43 12.15
CA ILE A 9 -13.29 -9.07 13.50
C ILE A 9 -14.47 -8.42 14.24
N ASP A 10 -14.64 -8.77 15.52
CA ASP A 10 -15.67 -8.14 16.35
C ASP A 10 -15.36 -6.64 16.50
N SER A 11 -16.35 -5.79 16.27
CA SER A 11 -16.23 -4.33 16.44
C SER A 11 -15.79 -3.89 17.83
N SER A 12 -15.96 -4.72 18.88
CA SER A 12 -15.46 -4.42 20.21
C SER A 12 -13.96 -4.70 20.39
N ALA A 13 -13.30 -5.31 19.41
CA ALA A 13 -11.90 -5.76 19.50
C ALA A 13 -10.91 -4.79 18.84
N TYR A 14 -11.38 -3.70 18.22
CA TYR A 14 -10.53 -2.70 17.57
C TYR A 14 -11.16 -1.32 17.65
N GLU A 15 -10.31 -0.29 17.60
CA GLU A 15 -10.73 1.11 17.57
C GLU A 15 -10.73 1.62 16.13
N THR A 16 -11.63 2.55 15.81
CA THR A 16 -11.73 3.11 14.45
C THR A 16 -11.67 4.63 14.42
N GLU A 17 -11.84 5.30 15.57
CA GLU A 17 -12.03 6.75 15.68
C GLU A 17 -13.19 7.28 14.80
N GLY A 18 -14.09 6.38 14.37
CA GLY A 18 -15.15 6.63 13.39
C GLY A 18 -14.66 6.89 11.97
N LEU A 19 -13.43 6.49 11.61
CA LEU A 19 -12.80 6.77 10.31
C LEU A 19 -13.05 5.71 9.24
N CYS A 20 -13.82 4.67 9.56
CA CYS A 20 -14.27 3.63 8.62
C CYS A 20 -15.71 3.17 8.93
N ASP A 21 -16.55 4.07 9.45
CA ASP A 21 -17.93 3.76 9.85
C ASP A 21 -18.75 3.14 8.71
N GLY A 22 -19.47 2.06 9.03
CA GLY A 22 -20.27 1.32 8.05
C GLY A 22 -19.51 0.25 7.26
N ILE A 23 -18.22 0.08 7.53
CA ILE A 23 -17.37 -0.94 6.91
C ILE A 23 -16.86 -1.92 7.98
N ASP A 24 -17.06 -3.22 7.74
CA ASP A 24 -16.53 -4.26 8.62
C ASP A 24 -15.00 -4.38 8.48
N LEU A 25 -14.30 -4.65 9.59
CA LEU A 25 -12.93 -5.14 9.53
C LEU A 25 -12.93 -6.65 9.32
N ARG A 26 -12.18 -7.09 8.30
CA ARG A 26 -11.91 -8.51 8.05
C ARG A 26 -10.41 -8.74 8.07
N MET A 27 -10.01 -9.93 8.50
CA MET A 27 -8.61 -10.35 8.52
C MET A 27 -8.47 -11.71 7.85
N HIS A 28 -7.53 -11.82 6.92
CA HIS A 28 -7.21 -13.07 6.24
C HIS A 28 -6.82 -14.15 7.26
N ASN A 29 -7.32 -15.38 7.11
CA ASN A 29 -7.11 -16.46 8.08
C ASN A 29 -5.67 -17.01 8.10
N LEU A 30 -4.93 -16.81 7.01
CA LEU A 30 -3.53 -17.23 6.85
C LEU A 30 -2.51 -16.09 7.11
N THR A 31 -2.66 -15.34 8.22
CA THR A 31 -1.77 -14.21 8.54
C THR A 31 -0.28 -14.57 8.60
N TRP A 32 0.06 -15.82 8.87
CA TRP A 32 1.44 -16.31 8.86
C TRP A 32 2.11 -16.27 7.48
N LEU A 33 1.35 -16.31 6.38
CA LEU A 33 1.88 -16.11 5.02
C LEU A 33 2.26 -14.64 4.80
N VAL A 34 1.52 -13.71 5.43
CA VAL A 34 1.84 -12.28 5.38
C VAL A 34 3.15 -12.02 6.12
N ASP A 35 3.29 -12.56 7.33
CA ASP A 35 4.55 -12.49 8.08
C ASP A 35 5.73 -13.03 7.26
N ARG A 36 5.54 -14.19 6.62
CA ARG A 36 6.58 -14.86 5.84
C ARG A 36 6.99 -14.04 4.63
N GLY A 37 6.03 -13.51 3.86
CA GLY A 37 6.29 -12.68 2.68
C GLY A 37 7.02 -11.39 3.05
N SER A 38 6.59 -10.71 4.11
CA SER A 38 7.25 -9.49 4.60
C SER A 38 8.67 -9.75 5.11
N ILE A 39 8.89 -10.78 5.94
CA ILE A 39 10.23 -11.07 6.46
C ILE A 39 11.16 -11.53 5.33
N ARG A 40 10.64 -12.25 4.34
CA ARG A 40 11.40 -12.61 3.13
C ARG A 40 11.86 -11.37 2.36
N ALA A 41 10.99 -10.36 2.22
CA ALA A 41 11.36 -9.10 1.60
C ALA A 41 12.51 -8.40 2.35
N HIS A 42 12.49 -8.43 3.68
CA HIS A 42 13.59 -7.90 4.51
C HIS A 42 14.90 -8.66 4.33
N GLU A 43 14.86 -10.00 4.28
CA GLU A 43 16.03 -10.84 4.00
C GLU A 43 16.64 -10.52 2.62
N ASP A 44 15.80 -10.45 1.58
CA ASP A 44 16.24 -10.17 0.21
C ASP A 44 16.73 -8.71 0.08
N TRP A 45 16.06 -7.75 0.71
CA TRP A 45 16.49 -6.34 0.72
C TRP A 45 17.86 -6.17 1.39
N THR A 46 18.05 -6.77 2.57
CA THR A 46 19.32 -6.76 3.30
C THR A 46 20.44 -7.39 2.48
N LYS A 47 20.14 -8.46 1.75
CA LYS A 47 21.10 -9.19 0.93
C LYS A 47 21.50 -8.43 -0.32
N TYR A 48 20.57 -7.77 -0.99
CA TYR A 48 20.79 -7.23 -2.34
C TYR A 48 20.92 -5.71 -2.38
N VAL A 49 20.28 -4.96 -1.49
CA VAL A 49 20.19 -3.49 -1.54
C VAL A 49 21.03 -2.85 -0.45
N ASN A 50 20.57 -2.88 0.79
CA ASN A 50 21.26 -2.38 1.98
C ASN A 50 20.63 -3.04 3.22
N PRO A 51 21.35 -3.10 4.36
CA PRO A 51 20.73 -3.49 5.61
C PRO A 51 19.56 -2.56 5.88
N ALA A 52 18.34 -3.12 5.95
CA ALA A 52 17.26 -2.38 6.58
C ALA A 52 17.58 -2.35 8.09
N THR A 53 17.32 -1.23 8.78
CA THR A 53 17.78 -1.03 10.17
C THR A 53 16.66 -0.61 11.10
N GLU A 54 15.58 -0.08 10.54
CA GLU A 54 14.35 0.27 11.24
C GLU A 54 13.20 -0.38 10.48
N TRP A 55 12.48 -1.25 11.16
CA TRP A 55 11.69 -2.29 10.53
C TRP A 55 10.24 -2.08 10.94
N CYS A 56 9.37 -1.77 9.97
CA CYS A 56 7.98 -2.19 9.87
C CYS A 56 7.29 -1.40 8.76
N GLY A 57 7.08 -2.03 7.60
CA GLY A 57 6.10 -1.58 6.62
C GLY A 57 4.78 -2.30 6.86
N ASN A 58 4.67 -3.49 6.28
CA ASN A 58 3.43 -4.27 6.26
C ASN A 58 3.11 -4.93 7.60
N LEU A 59 4.14 -5.24 8.40
CA LEU A 59 3.98 -6.00 9.63
C LEU A 59 3.31 -5.18 10.73
N GLY A 60 2.38 -5.83 11.42
CA GLY A 60 1.85 -5.38 12.71
C GLY A 60 1.67 -6.58 13.63
N PRO A 61 1.77 -6.40 14.97
CA PRO A 61 1.70 -7.52 15.91
C PRO A 61 0.35 -8.24 15.89
N VAL A 62 -0.72 -7.48 15.64
CA VAL A 62 -2.10 -7.98 15.54
C VAL A 62 -2.59 -7.89 14.10
N TYR A 63 -2.55 -6.68 13.52
CA TYR A 63 -3.01 -6.40 12.17
C TYR A 63 -1.81 -6.10 11.28
N SER A 64 -1.43 -7.02 10.41
CA SER A 64 -0.51 -6.72 9.30
C SER A 64 -1.30 -6.17 8.12
N THR A 65 -0.80 -5.16 7.41
CA THR A 65 -1.57 -4.39 6.41
C THR A 65 -2.19 -5.30 5.36
N THR A 66 -1.41 -6.13 4.66
CA THR A 66 -1.92 -7.06 3.62
C THR A 66 -3.03 -7.96 4.16
N ALA A 67 -2.93 -8.43 5.41
CA ALA A 67 -3.92 -9.32 5.99
C ALA A 67 -5.29 -8.66 6.20
N VAL A 68 -5.32 -7.34 6.42
CA VAL A 68 -6.55 -6.60 6.72
C VAL A 68 -7.04 -5.72 5.56
N VAL A 69 -6.17 -5.30 4.65
CA VAL A 69 -6.54 -4.54 3.44
C VAL A 69 -6.88 -5.44 2.26
N LEU A 70 -6.32 -6.65 2.20
CA LEU A 70 -6.64 -7.69 1.21
C LEU A 70 -7.17 -8.97 1.90
N PRO A 71 -8.25 -8.89 2.70
CA PRO A 71 -8.69 -10.00 3.54
C PRO A 71 -9.14 -11.22 2.73
N GLU A 72 -9.61 -11.03 1.49
CA GLU A 72 -10.02 -12.11 0.59
C GLU A 72 -8.98 -12.43 -0.50
N CYS A 73 -7.73 -12.01 -0.31
CA CYS A 73 -6.64 -12.40 -1.19
C CYS A 73 -6.61 -13.93 -1.36
N LEU A 74 -6.43 -14.39 -2.60
CA LEU A 74 -6.31 -15.81 -2.89
C LEU A 74 -5.10 -16.39 -2.13
N PRO A 75 -5.25 -17.53 -1.41
CA PRO A 75 -4.18 -18.07 -0.56
C PRO A 75 -2.83 -18.31 -1.24
N ASP A 76 -2.84 -18.67 -2.53
CA ASP A 76 -1.65 -18.90 -3.36
C ASP A 76 -0.97 -17.58 -3.82
N ARG A 77 -1.62 -16.43 -3.62
CA ARG A 77 -1.11 -15.08 -3.93
C ARG A 77 -0.69 -14.30 -2.69
N LEU A 78 -1.12 -14.71 -1.49
CA LEU A 78 -0.97 -13.90 -0.27
C LEU A 78 0.48 -13.64 0.13
N GLU A 79 1.36 -14.64 0.05
CA GLU A 79 2.77 -14.47 0.41
C GLU A 79 3.47 -13.47 -0.52
N ILE A 80 3.28 -13.58 -1.83
CA ILE A 80 3.88 -12.65 -2.81
C ILE A 80 3.27 -11.25 -2.68
N MET A 81 1.97 -11.13 -2.36
CA MET A 81 1.37 -9.81 -2.10
C MET A 81 1.90 -9.14 -0.84
N ALA A 82 2.17 -9.91 0.22
CA ALA A 82 2.84 -9.37 1.40
C ALA A 82 4.28 -8.96 1.11
N TYR A 83 5.01 -9.77 0.33
CA TYR A 83 6.36 -9.44 -0.14
C TYR A 83 6.38 -8.13 -0.96
N VAL A 84 5.48 -8.00 -1.94
CA VAL A 84 5.33 -6.80 -2.77
C VAL A 84 5.01 -5.57 -1.92
N ASN A 85 4.09 -5.70 -0.96
CA ASN A 85 3.72 -4.58 -0.09
C ASN A 85 4.89 -4.14 0.82
N GLU A 86 5.66 -5.08 1.37
CA GLU A 86 6.84 -4.74 2.16
C GLU A 86 7.94 -4.07 1.30
N VAL A 87 8.18 -4.58 0.08
CA VAL A 87 9.13 -3.95 -0.86
C VAL A 87 8.70 -2.53 -1.21
N ALA A 88 7.39 -2.28 -1.37
CA ALA A 88 6.88 -0.94 -1.62
C ALA A 88 7.15 0.00 -0.42
N PHE A 89 6.94 -0.43 0.82
CA PHE A 89 7.28 0.36 2.01
C PHE A 89 8.79 0.61 2.14
N LEU A 90 9.62 -0.40 1.89
CA LEU A 90 11.08 -0.25 1.89
C LEU A 90 11.57 0.71 0.80
N HIS A 91 10.90 0.69 -0.36
CA HIS A 91 11.18 1.60 -1.45
C HIS A 91 10.75 3.03 -1.12
N ASP A 92 9.55 3.23 -0.53
CA ASP A 92 9.03 4.50 -0.02
C ASP A 92 10.00 5.13 0.98
N ASP A 93 10.39 4.40 2.03
CA ASP A 93 11.35 4.90 3.04
C ASP A 93 12.70 5.26 2.41
N ILE A 94 13.26 4.43 1.53
CA ILE A 94 14.56 4.79 0.93
C ILE A 94 14.43 5.90 -0.10
N ILE A 95 13.40 5.93 -0.96
CA ILE A 95 13.21 7.06 -1.89
C ILE A 95 13.08 8.33 -1.10
N ASP A 96 12.24 8.35 -0.08
CA ASP A 96 12.07 9.54 0.73
C ASP A 96 13.40 9.87 1.40
N HIS A 97 14.08 8.97 2.12
CA HIS A 97 15.41 9.26 2.73
C HIS A 97 16.47 9.71 1.72
N VAL A 98 16.45 9.17 0.50
CA VAL A 98 17.41 9.48 -0.55
C VAL A 98 17.08 10.80 -1.24
N GLU A 99 15.81 11.10 -1.54
CA GLU A 99 15.36 12.41 -2.01
C GLU A 99 15.61 13.48 -0.93
N GLN A 100 15.38 13.12 0.33
CA GLN A 100 15.60 13.92 1.53
C GLN A 100 17.09 14.30 1.71
N GLU A 101 18.05 13.39 1.52
CA GLU A 101 19.48 13.73 1.46
C GLU A 101 19.87 14.46 0.16
N ARG A 102 19.17 14.20 -0.96
CA ARG A 102 19.54 14.68 -2.32
C ARG A 102 19.00 16.05 -2.69
N ILE A 103 18.07 16.64 -1.93
CA ILE A 103 17.76 18.08 -2.03
C ILE A 103 19.04 18.92 -1.85
N LEU A 104 20.10 18.34 -1.25
CA LEU A 104 21.42 18.96 -1.21
C LEU A 104 22.32 18.67 -2.43
N LYS A 105 22.15 17.59 -3.24
CA LYS A 105 23.10 17.26 -4.33
C LYS A 105 22.67 16.57 -5.65
N ASP A 106 21.55 15.86 -5.85
CA ASP A 106 21.22 15.30 -7.21
C ASP A 106 19.84 14.58 -7.33
N VAL A 107 18.78 15.29 -7.73
CA VAL A 107 17.43 14.71 -8.03
C VAL A 107 17.48 13.63 -9.15
N MET A 108 18.47 13.71 -10.05
CA MET A 108 18.56 12.80 -11.20
C MET A 108 18.71 11.32 -10.83
N LYS A 109 19.32 11.00 -9.70
CA LYS A 109 19.60 9.59 -9.35
C LYS A 109 18.34 8.83 -8.88
N GLY A 110 17.31 9.49 -8.33
CA GLY A 110 16.08 8.83 -7.86
C GLY A 110 15.20 8.45 -9.04
N LYS A 111 15.10 9.38 -9.98
CA LYS A 111 14.49 9.16 -11.29
C LYS A 111 15.13 7.99 -12.06
N VAL A 112 16.46 7.92 -12.13
CA VAL A 112 17.16 6.80 -12.80
C VAL A 112 16.85 5.45 -12.14
N GLU A 113 16.74 5.41 -10.81
CA GLU A 113 16.39 4.18 -10.08
C GLU A 113 14.94 3.75 -10.37
N ASN A 114 13.97 4.68 -10.43
CA ASN A 114 12.59 4.35 -10.81
C ASN A 114 12.48 3.94 -12.29
N ASP A 115 13.19 4.62 -13.20
CA ASP A 115 13.22 4.28 -14.62
C ASP A 115 13.76 2.85 -14.85
N GLU A 116 14.80 2.44 -14.10
CA GLU A 116 15.34 1.07 -14.16
C GLU A 116 14.31 0.03 -13.71
N MET A 117 13.58 0.28 -12.62
CA MET A 117 12.54 -0.63 -12.15
C MET A 117 11.37 -0.73 -13.13
N VAL A 118 10.89 0.40 -13.66
CA VAL A 118 9.85 0.43 -14.71
C VAL A 118 10.28 -0.43 -15.89
N GLN A 119 11.51 -0.25 -16.37
CA GLN A 119 12.05 -1.01 -17.47
C GLN A 119 12.02 -2.52 -17.18
N ILE A 120 12.44 -2.95 -16.00
CA ILE A 120 12.47 -4.37 -15.62
C ILE A 120 11.06 -4.98 -15.56
N LEU A 121 10.10 -4.27 -14.97
CA LEU A 121 8.71 -4.75 -14.90
C LEU A 121 8.15 -4.93 -16.31
N LEU A 122 8.34 -3.96 -17.20
CA LEU A 122 7.84 -4.02 -18.57
C LEU A 122 8.55 -5.07 -19.44
N GLU A 123 9.87 -5.23 -19.29
CA GLU A 123 10.63 -6.25 -20.01
C GLU A 123 10.29 -7.67 -19.54
N SER A 124 10.03 -7.86 -18.24
CA SER A 124 9.60 -9.16 -17.70
C SER A 124 8.25 -9.62 -18.26
N ILE A 125 7.37 -8.69 -18.62
CA ILE A 125 6.11 -8.99 -19.31
C ILE A 125 6.40 -9.54 -20.73
N GLN A 126 7.41 -9.00 -21.42
CA GLN A 126 7.77 -9.41 -22.78
C GLN A 126 8.58 -10.72 -22.80
N ASP A 127 9.49 -10.89 -21.86
CA ASP A 127 10.30 -12.10 -21.67
C ASP A 127 10.35 -12.54 -20.20
N PRO A 128 9.40 -13.36 -19.75
CA PRO A 128 9.34 -13.84 -18.37
C PRO A 128 10.55 -14.69 -17.94
N ASN A 129 11.34 -15.20 -18.89
CA ASN A 129 12.51 -16.04 -18.62
C ASN A 129 13.83 -15.27 -18.70
N ASP A 130 13.79 -13.94 -18.79
CA ASP A 130 14.99 -13.12 -18.86
C ASP A 130 15.87 -13.28 -17.60
N THR A 131 17.12 -13.68 -17.79
CA THR A 131 18.14 -13.86 -16.74
C THR A 131 19.33 -12.92 -16.93
N ARG A 132 19.08 -11.62 -17.22
CA ARG A 132 20.18 -10.65 -17.41
C ARG A 132 21.16 -10.63 -16.21
N PRO A 133 22.48 -10.65 -16.48
CA PRO A 133 23.51 -10.87 -15.45
C PRO A 133 23.93 -9.62 -14.64
N GLU A 134 23.68 -8.40 -15.11
CA GLU A 134 24.01 -7.16 -14.40
C GLU A 134 22.72 -6.47 -13.94
N GLN A 135 22.41 -6.58 -12.65
CA GLN A 135 21.24 -5.95 -12.02
C GLN A 135 21.66 -5.34 -10.69
N THR A 136 21.17 -4.12 -10.41
CA THR A 136 21.21 -3.57 -9.05
C THR A 136 20.40 -4.45 -8.09
N GLY A 137 20.57 -4.25 -6.79
CA GLY A 137 19.83 -5.03 -5.80
C GLY A 137 18.31 -4.94 -5.94
N ARG A 138 17.81 -3.73 -6.18
CA ARG A 138 16.38 -3.46 -6.39
C ARG A 138 15.87 -4.10 -7.67
N SER A 139 16.66 -4.00 -8.73
CA SER A 139 16.38 -4.65 -10.02
C SER A 139 16.20 -6.16 -9.91
N LYS A 140 17.02 -6.83 -9.09
CA LYS A 140 16.85 -8.26 -8.79
C LYS A 140 15.53 -8.56 -8.10
N ILE A 141 15.18 -7.74 -7.10
CA ILE A 141 13.92 -7.88 -6.36
C ILE A 141 12.72 -7.69 -7.29
N GLN A 142 12.75 -6.69 -8.16
CA GLN A 142 11.65 -6.44 -9.11
C GLN A 142 11.51 -7.54 -10.17
N LEU A 143 12.62 -8.05 -10.70
CA LEU A 143 12.58 -9.19 -11.62
C LEU A 143 11.98 -10.43 -10.93
N GLN A 144 12.41 -10.73 -9.71
CA GLN A 144 11.89 -11.86 -8.92
C GLN A 144 10.38 -11.73 -8.69
N ILE A 145 9.90 -10.54 -8.33
CA ILE A 145 8.47 -10.26 -8.17
C ILE A 145 7.72 -10.53 -9.48
N ALA A 146 8.19 -9.96 -10.59
CA ALA A 146 7.53 -10.12 -11.88
C ALA A 146 7.46 -11.60 -12.29
N GLN A 147 8.56 -12.34 -12.15
CA GLN A 147 8.63 -13.77 -12.45
C GLN A 147 7.67 -14.60 -11.58
N GLU A 148 7.62 -14.35 -10.27
CA GLU A 148 6.71 -15.08 -9.38
C GLU A 148 5.24 -14.78 -9.69
N MET A 149 4.89 -13.52 -9.93
CA MET A 149 3.52 -13.14 -10.29
C MET A 149 3.11 -13.74 -11.64
N LEU A 150 3.98 -13.67 -12.65
CA LEU A 150 3.74 -14.25 -13.98
C LEU A 150 3.64 -15.78 -13.94
N ALA A 151 4.37 -16.45 -13.05
CA ALA A 151 4.27 -17.89 -12.87
C ALA A 151 2.92 -18.32 -12.26
N ILE A 152 2.28 -17.47 -11.46
CA ILE A 152 0.97 -17.73 -10.83
C ILE A 152 -0.16 -17.47 -11.83
N ASP A 153 -0.20 -16.26 -12.40
CA ASP A 153 -1.28 -15.83 -13.30
C ASP A 153 -0.73 -14.79 -14.30
N PRO A 154 -0.27 -15.23 -15.49
CA PRO A 154 0.37 -14.34 -16.46
C PRO A 154 -0.50 -13.15 -16.90
N GLU A 155 -1.80 -13.38 -17.07
CA GLU A 155 -2.74 -12.38 -17.57
C GLU A 155 -3.00 -11.30 -16.49
N CYS A 156 -3.30 -11.73 -15.27
CA CYS A 156 -3.53 -10.81 -14.15
C CYS A 156 -2.25 -10.09 -13.71
N ALA A 157 -1.11 -10.80 -13.72
CA ALA A 157 0.20 -10.23 -13.46
C ALA A 157 0.54 -9.13 -14.46
N THR A 158 0.27 -9.33 -15.75
CA THR A 158 0.56 -8.31 -16.78
C THR A 158 -0.19 -7.01 -16.51
N VAL A 159 -1.48 -7.08 -16.16
CA VAL A 159 -2.27 -5.88 -15.79
C VAL A 159 -1.66 -5.18 -14.57
N SER A 160 -1.31 -5.97 -13.55
CA SER A 160 -0.80 -5.46 -12.27
C SER A 160 0.60 -4.87 -12.37
N LEU A 161 1.50 -5.51 -13.13
CA LEU A 161 2.86 -5.02 -13.38
C LEU A 161 2.86 -3.75 -14.23
N ASN A 162 1.96 -3.63 -15.22
CA ASN A 162 1.77 -2.37 -15.96
C ASN A 162 1.26 -1.24 -15.05
N ALA A 163 0.29 -1.54 -14.18
CA ALA A 163 -0.23 -0.57 -13.22
C ALA A 163 0.86 -0.12 -12.23
N TRP A 164 1.69 -1.04 -11.74
CA TRP A 164 2.83 -0.69 -10.90
C TRP A 164 3.89 0.13 -11.64
N ALA A 165 4.26 -0.25 -12.86
CA ALA A 165 5.15 0.57 -13.69
C ALA A 165 4.60 2.01 -13.83
N LYS A 166 3.29 2.15 -14.03
CA LYS A 166 2.65 3.46 -14.10
C LYS A 166 2.74 4.26 -12.80
N PHE A 167 2.59 3.61 -11.65
CA PHE A 167 2.79 4.24 -10.35
C PHE A 167 4.22 4.81 -10.21
N LEU A 168 5.23 4.00 -10.53
CA LEU A 168 6.63 4.42 -10.41
C LEU A 168 6.98 5.60 -11.33
N GLU A 169 6.41 5.64 -12.54
CA GLU A 169 6.54 6.79 -13.44
C GLU A 169 5.94 8.08 -12.85
N LEU A 170 4.74 7.97 -12.27
CA LEU A 170 4.03 9.11 -11.69
C LEU A 170 4.79 9.66 -10.49
N ASP A 171 5.19 8.79 -9.56
CA ASP A 171 5.96 9.16 -8.38
C ASP A 171 7.31 9.80 -8.76
N ALA A 172 8.06 9.22 -9.71
CA ALA A 172 9.32 9.80 -10.20
C ALA A 172 9.16 11.19 -10.86
N SER A 173 7.96 11.52 -11.32
CA SER A 173 7.65 12.78 -12.00
C SER A 173 7.03 13.84 -11.09
N ARG A 174 6.84 13.53 -9.80
CA ARG A 174 6.14 14.40 -8.85
C ARG A 174 6.89 15.73 -8.64
N PRO A 175 6.24 16.89 -8.83
CA PRO A 175 6.84 18.18 -8.49
C PRO A 175 6.95 18.36 -6.97
N LEU A 176 8.17 18.47 -6.45
CA LEU A 176 8.47 18.59 -5.02
C LEU A 176 8.02 19.94 -4.41
N ASP A 177 7.87 20.98 -5.23
CA ASP A 177 7.54 22.35 -4.83
C ASP A 177 6.09 22.75 -5.12
N LYS A 178 5.26 21.82 -5.62
CA LYS A 178 3.87 22.12 -5.97
C LYS A 178 3.04 22.49 -4.74
N THR A 179 2.46 23.69 -4.75
CA THR A 179 1.49 24.18 -3.76
C THR A 179 0.06 23.93 -4.23
N PHE A 180 -0.89 23.81 -3.30
CA PHE A 180 -2.29 23.56 -3.61
C PHE A 180 -3.16 24.69 -3.07
N SER A 181 -4.08 25.19 -3.88
CA SER A 181 -4.99 26.27 -3.45
C SER A 181 -6.27 25.73 -2.81
N THR A 182 -6.62 24.48 -3.09
CA THR A 182 -7.82 23.82 -2.55
C THR A 182 -7.54 22.37 -2.16
N VAL A 183 -8.40 21.84 -1.28
CA VAL A 183 -8.38 20.42 -0.88
C VAL A 183 -8.57 19.52 -2.09
N GLU A 184 -9.45 19.87 -3.03
CA GLU A 184 -9.74 19.07 -4.22
C GLU A 184 -8.54 19.01 -5.17
N GLU A 185 -7.80 20.12 -5.31
CA GLU A 185 -6.56 20.15 -6.10
C GLU A 185 -5.50 19.25 -5.47
N TYR A 186 -5.34 19.34 -4.14
CA TYR A 186 -4.46 18.46 -3.37
C TYR A 186 -4.85 16.99 -3.57
N LEU A 187 -6.11 16.63 -3.32
CA LEU A 187 -6.58 15.25 -3.40
C LEU A 187 -6.42 14.66 -4.80
N SER A 188 -6.79 15.41 -5.84
CA SER A 188 -6.65 14.96 -7.23
C SER A 188 -5.20 14.68 -7.62
N PHE A 189 -4.25 15.43 -7.05
CA PHE A 189 -2.83 15.18 -7.25
C PHE A 189 -2.28 14.06 -6.33
N ARG A 190 -2.76 14.02 -5.09
CA ARG A 190 -2.29 13.10 -4.06
C ARG A 190 -2.70 11.67 -4.36
N VAL A 191 -3.83 11.42 -5.01
CA VAL A 191 -4.21 10.04 -5.37
C VAL A 191 -3.23 9.39 -6.35
N ASP A 192 -2.76 10.12 -7.35
CA ASP A 192 -1.81 9.59 -8.35
C ASP A 192 -0.47 9.19 -7.71
N ASN A 193 0.05 10.04 -6.82
CA ASN A 193 1.32 9.82 -6.11
C ASN A 193 1.15 9.11 -4.76
N GLY A 194 -0.09 8.85 -4.33
CA GLY A 194 -0.46 8.16 -3.10
C GLY A 194 -0.72 6.67 -3.31
N GLY A 195 -0.22 6.12 -4.43
CA GLY A 195 -0.28 4.70 -4.70
C GLY A 195 -1.59 4.22 -5.33
N LEU A 196 -2.41 5.07 -5.97
CA LEU A 196 -3.64 4.63 -6.65
C LEU A 196 -3.41 3.43 -7.58
N MET A 197 -2.44 3.54 -8.48
CA MET A 197 -2.13 2.49 -9.44
C MET A 197 -1.51 1.25 -8.77
N PHE A 198 -0.79 1.42 -7.65
CA PHE A 198 -0.28 0.31 -6.85
C PHE A 198 -1.40 -0.43 -6.10
N MET A 199 -2.35 0.29 -5.50
CA MET A 199 -3.54 -0.30 -4.88
C MET A 199 -4.40 -1.03 -5.92
N PHE A 200 -4.57 -0.46 -7.12
CA PHE A 200 -5.24 -1.15 -8.22
C PHE A 200 -4.54 -2.46 -8.59
N ALA A 201 -3.21 -2.44 -8.74
CA ALA A 201 -2.41 -3.62 -9.04
C ALA A 201 -2.55 -4.72 -7.96
N THR A 202 -2.45 -4.36 -6.70
CA THR A 202 -2.52 -5.32 -5.58
C THR A 202 -3.91 -5.92 -5.41
N VAL A 203 -4.98 -5.13 -5.52
CA VAL A 203 -6.36 -5.64 -5.41
C VAL A 203 -6.71 -6.53 -6.61
N THR A 204 -6.39 -6.11 -7.83
CA THR A 204 -6.69 -6.92 -9.03
C THR A 204 -5.91 -8.22 -9.04
N PHE A 205 -4.60 -8.19 -8.73
CA PHE A 205 -3.81 -9.42 -8.62
C PHE A 205 -4.27 -10.32 -7.48
N SER A 206 -4.48 -9.80 -6.28
CA SER A 206 -4.82 -10.62 -5.11
C SER A 206 -6.12 -11.39 -5.29
N LEU A 207 -7.08 -10.84 -6.03
CA LEU A 207 -8.40 -11.43 -6.26
C LEU A 207 -8.56 -12.06 -7.65
N GLY A 208 -7.56 -11.92 -8.54
CA GLY A 208 -7.62 -12.41 -9.92
C GLY A 208 -8.68 -11.72 -10.77
N LEU A 209 -8.87 -10.41 -10.58
CA LEU A 209 -9.90 -9.63 -11.25
C LEU A 209 -9.45 -9.20 -12.64
N LYS A 210 -10.37 -9.27 -13.60
CA LYS A 210 -10.19 -8.88 -15.00
C LYS A 210 -11.24 -7.86 -15.39
N ILE A 211 -11.01 -6.61 -15.00
CA ILE A 211 -11.90 -5.49 -15.34
C ILE A 211 -11.73 -5.17 -16.83
N PRO A 212 -12.80 -5.17 -17.64
CA PRO A 212 -12.73 -4.81 -19.04
C PRO A 212 -12.27 -3.37 -19.27
N ASP A 213 -11.44 -3.13 -20.28
CA ASP A 213 -10.90 -1.79 -20.61
C ASP A 213 -11.98 -0.69 -20.73
N HIS A 214 -13.14 -1.04 -21.29
CA HIS A 214 -14.25 -0.10 -21.48
C HIS A 214 -14.96 0.29 -20.16
N GLU A 215 -14.70 -0.42 -19.07
CA GLU A 215 -15.21 -0.10 -17.73
C GLU A 215 -14.20 0.65 -16.87
N MET A 216 -12.98 0.88 -17.34
CA MET A 216 -11.92 1.49 -16.53
C MET A 216 -12.24 2.91 -16.08
N ASP A 217 -12.81 3.75 -16.96
CA ASP A 217 -13.27 5.09 -16.57
C ASP A 217 -14.32 5.02 -15.47
N ARG A 218 -15.23 4.05 -15.57
CA ARG A 218 -16.26 3.81 -14.56
C ARG A 218 -15.66 3.28 -13.26
N CYS A 219 -14.62 2.45 -13.33
CA CYS A 219 -13.87 1.98 -12.18
C CYS A 219 -13.27 3.15 -11.39
N TRP A 220 -12.62 4.10 -12.06
CA TRP A 220 -12.04 5.27 -11.42
C TRP A 220 -13.08 6.18 -10.80
N GLU A 221 -14.19 6.41 -11.50
CA GLU A 221 -15.32 7.19 -10.95
C GLU A 221 -15.88 6.54 -9.68
N LEU A 222 -16.13 5.23 -9.72
CA LEU A 222 -16.72 4.50 -8.60
C LEU A 222 -15.79 4.41 -7.38
N THR A 223 -14.47 4.45 -7.57
CA THR A 223 -13.48 4.28 -6.49
C THR A 223 -12.80 5.56 -6.02
N GLN A 224 -13.09 6.69 -6.65
CA GLN A 224 -12.48 7.98 -6.31
C GLN A 224 -12.60 8.35 -4.82
N SER A 225 -13.79 8.20 -4.22
CA SER A 225 -13.99 8.53 -2.80
C SER A 225 -13.23 7.59 -1.86
N ALA A 226 -13.06 6.30 -2.21
CA ALA A 226 -12.21 5.39 -1.46
C ALA A 226 -10.75 5.86 -1.48
N TYR A 227 -10.22 6.22 -2.65
CA TYR A 227 -8.86 6.73 -2.76
C TYR A 227 -8.65 8.02 -1.97
N PHE A 228 -9.59 8.96 -2.03
CA PHE A 228 -9.53 10.17 -1.21
C PHE A 228 -9.53 9.86 0.29
N ALA A 229 -10.37 8.93 0.74
CA ALA A 229 -10.36 8.51 2.15
C ALA A 229 -9.00 7.89 2.54
N LEU A 230 -8.43 7.04 1.69
CA LEU A 230 -7.17 6.32 1.97
C LEU A 230 -5.97 7.27 2.07
N VAL A 231 -5.81 8.20 1.13
CA VAL A 231 -4.70 9.17 1.18
C VAL A 231 -4.84 10.09 2.40
N LEU A 232 -6.05 10.53 2.73
CA LEU A 232 -6.29 11.35 3.92
C LEU A 232 -6.05 10.58 5.23
N GLN A 233 -6.42 9.31 5.29
CA GLN A 233 -6.12 8.44 6.43
C GLN A 233 -4.60 8.30 6.61
N ASN A 234 -3.87 8.05 5.52
CA ASN A 234 -2.41 7.99 5.55
C ASN A 234 -1.84 9.33 6.06
N ASP A 235 -2.14 10.45 5.41
CA ASP A 235 -1.67 11.78 5.80
C ASP A 235 -1.98 12.14 7.28
N LEU A 236 -3.06 11.59 7.84
CA LEU A 236 -3.46 11.79 9.23
C LEU A 236 -2.63 10.94 10.19
N PHE A 237 -2.40 9.66 9.87
CA PHE A 237 -1.71 8.72 10.76
C PHE A 237 -0.18 8.73 10.60
N SER A 238 0.34 9.12 9.43
CA SER A 238 1.77 9.25 9.17
C SER A 238 2.33 10.61 9.59
N TRP A 239 1.48 11.57 9.98
CA TRP A 239 1.87 12.97 10.20
C TRP A 239 3.06 13.13 11.13
N GLU A 240 3.04 12.48 12.29
CA GLU A 240 4.12 12.59 13.27
C GLU A 240 5.44 12.01 12.73
N LYS A 241 5.39 10.87 12.03
CA LYS A 241 6.56 10.27 11.35
C LYS A 241 7.11 11.21 10.28
N GLU A 242 6.25 11.70 9.39
CA GLU A 242 6.64 12.58 8.29
C GLU A 242 7.20 13.91 8.80
N LEU A 243 6.66 14.44 9.91
CA LEU A 243 7.17 15.65 10.54
C LEU A 243 8.57 15.44 11.14
N GLU A 244 8.79 14.32 11.84
CA GLU A 244 10.10 13.96 12.38
C GLU A 244 11.14 13.81 11.25
N GLU A 245 10.78 13.16 10.15
CA GLU A 245 11.64 13.02 8.97
C GLU A 245 11.91 14.38 8.32
N ALA A 246 10.89 15.22 8.15
CA ALA A 246 11.06 16.55 7.60
C ALA A 246 12.01 17.41 8.43
N GLU A 247 11.94 17.31 9.76
CA GLU A 247 12.87 17.99 10.67
C GLU A 247 14.29 17.40 10.57
N HIS A 248 14.41 16.07 10.58
CA HIS A 248 15.70 15.38 10.52
C HIS A 248 16.48 15.73 9.24
N TYR A 249 15.78 15.74 8.10
CA TYR A 249 16.38 16.00 6.79
C TYR A 249 16.24 17.44 6.30
N SER A 250 15.70 18.35 7.12
CA SER A 250 15.50 19.76 6.77
C SER A 250 14.69 19.97 5.49
N LEU A 251 13.61 19.20 5.33
CA LEU A 251 12.73 19.30 4.17
C LEU A 251 11.92 20.58 4.21
N SER A 252 11.78 21.20 3.05
CA SER A 252 10.99 22.41 2.89
C SER A 252 9.48 22.15 2.84
N ARG A 253 9.06 20.90 2.69
CA ARG A 253 7.66 20.50 2.49
C ARG A 253 7.42 19.04 2.85
N ILE A 254 6.20 18.74 3.31
CA ILE A 254 5.64 17.39 3.47
C ILE A 254 4.45 17.25 2.51
N MET A 255 4.33 16.11 1.83
CA MET A 255 3.21 15.83 0.92
C MET A 255 1.96 15.35 1.69
N SER A 256 1.47 16.17 2.62
CA SER A 256 0.31 15.87 3.46
C SER A 256 -0.71 16.99 3.42
N ILE A 257 -2.01 16.66 3.46
CA ILE A 257 -3.07 17.65 3.59
C ILE A 257 -2.88 18.52 4.85
N LEU A 258 -2.32 17.95 5.93
CA LEU A 258 -2.07 18.68 7.17
C LEU A 258 -0.99 19.76 6.97
N TRP A 259 0.01 19.49 6.13
CA TRP A 259 0.98 20.49 5.73
C TRP A 259 0.31 21.65 4.97
N THR A 260 -0.51 21.34 3.96
CA THR A 260 -1.25 22.37 3.21
C THR A 260 -2.16 23.19 4.13
N LEU A 261 -2.96 22.55 4.99
CA LEU A 261 -3.87 23.25 5.89
C LEU A 261 -3.13 24.12 6.93
N THR A 262 -2.04 23.64 7.51
CA THR A 262 -1.31 24.37 8.55
C THR A 262 -0.39 25.45 8.00
N ARG A 263 0.34 25.19 6.91
CA ARG A 263 1.36 26.09 6.35
C ARG A 263 0.80 27.04 5.29
N GLU A 264 -0.08 26.57 4.43
CA GLU A 264 -0.63 27.35 3.31
C GLU A 264 -1.93 28.06 3.70
N HIS A 265 -2.73 27.47 4.61
CA HIS A 265 -3.99 28.07 5.11
C HIS A 265 -3.92 28.59 6.55
N HIS A 266 -2.76 28.53 7.21
CA HIS A 266 -2.52 29.05 8.56
C HIS A 266 -3.46 28.48 9.65
N MET A 267 -3.94 27.25 9.49
CA MET A 267 -4.72 26.55 10.52
C MET A 267 -3.81 26.05 11.65
N GLU A 268 -4.38 25.94 12.85
CA GLU A 268 -3.73 25.24 13.96
C GLU A 268 -3.76 23.72 13.71
N VAL A 269 -2.78 22.98 14.21
CA VAL A 269 -2.60 21.55 13.88
C VAL A 269 -3.83 20.74 14.28
N GLN A 270 -4.38 20.98 15.48
CA GLN A 270 -5.57 20.26 15.92
C GLN A 270 -6.79 20.56 15.04
N GLU A 271 -6.93 21.79 14.56
CA GLU A 271 -7.98 22.19 13.61
C GLU A 271 -7.79 21.52 12.24
N ALA A 272 -6.55 21.44 11.74
CA ALA A 272 -6.22 20.74 10.49
C ALA A 272 -6.53 19.24 10.60
N GLN A 273 -6.13 18.58 11.69
CA GLN A 273 -6.47 17.18 11.95
C GLN A 273 -7.98 16.95 12.02
N ASN A 274 -8.72 17.82 12.72
CA ASN A 274 -10.18 17.75 12.78
C ASN A 274 -10.84 17.93 11.40
N THR A 275 -10.27 18.79 10.55
CA THR A 275 -10.72 18.98 9.17
C THR A 275 -10.45 17.74 8.33
N CYS A 276 -9.25 17.17 8.40
CA CYS A 276 -8.90 15.91 7.75
C CYS A 276 -9.86 14.77 8.15
N ARG A 277 -10.10 14.60 9.46
CA ARG A 277 -11.06 13.61 9.99
C ARG A 277 -12.48 13.78 9.45
N LYS A 278 -12.96 15.02 9.28
CA LYS A 278 -14.27 15.30 8.67
C LYS A 278 -14.30 14.91 7.20
N LEU A 279 -13.23 15.18 6.45
CA LEU A 279 -13.11 14.79 5.04
C LEU A 279 -13.08 13.28 4.89
N ILE A 280 -12.30 12.57 5.70
CA ILE A 280 -12.29 11.08 5.72
C ILE A 280 -13.71 10.55 5.92
N LYS A 281 -14.42 11.03 6.95
CA LYS A 281 -15.79 10.59 7.24
C LYS A 281 -16.76 10.87 6.09
N LYS A 282 -16.63 12.02 5.42
CA LYS A 282 -17.42 12.34 4.23
C LYS A 282 -17.19 11.32 3.12
N TYR A 283 -15.94 11.10 2.73
CA TYR A 283 -15.61 10.22 1.61
C TYR A 283 -15.89 8.74 1.90
N VAL A 284 -15.70 8.29 3.15
CA VAL A 284 -16.09 6.95 3.59
C VAL A 284 -17.61 6.76 3.48
N ALA A 285 -18.41 7.73 3.93
CA ALA A 285 -19.86 7.65 3.84
C ALA A 285 -20.36 7.61 2.38
N GLU A 286 -19.75 8.43 1.51
CA GLU A 286 -20.00 8.40 0.06
C GLU A 286 -19.66 7.03 -0.52
N TYR A 287 -18.51 6.46 -0.15
CA TYR A 287 -18.07 5.17 -0.68
C TYR A 287 -18.92 3.99 -0.20
N VAL A 288 -19.33 3.98 1.07
CA VAL A 288 -20.27 2.99 1.61
C VAL A 288 -21.59 2.99 0.82
N GLN A 289 -22.04 4.16 0.35
CA GLN A 289 -23.23 4.22 -0.51
C GLN A 289 -22.95 3.66 -1.91
N ILE A 290 -21.81 4.00 -2.52
CA ILE A 290 -21.40 3.47 -3.83
C ILE A 290 -21.34 1.93 -3.82
N VAL A 291 -20.74 1.33 -2.79
CA VAL A 291 -20.66 -0.14 -2.66
C VAL A 291 -22.06 -0.78 -2.63
N LYS A 292 -23.04 -0.15 -1.96
CA LYS A 292 -24.42 -0.63 -1.93
C LYS A 292 -25.08 -0.53 -3.31
N ASP A 293 -24.88 0.59 -3.99
CA ASP A 293 -25.52 0.87 -5.29
C ASP A 293 -24.96 -0.04 -6.39
N VAL A 294 -23.67 -0.37 -6.33
CA VAL A 294 -22.97 -1.23 -7.31
C VAL A 294 -23.29 -2.71 -7.12
N LYS A 295 -23.67 -3.16 -5.92
CA LYS A 295 -23.79 -4.59 -5.56
C LYS A 295 -24.64 -5.41 -6.54
N ASP A 296 -25.77 -4.84 -6.96
CA ASP A 296 -26.75 -5.49 -7.84
C ASP A 296 -26.87 -4.80 -9.22
N ASP A 297 -25.90 -3.94 -9.59
CA ASP A 297 -25.88 -3.25 -10.88
C ASP A 297 -25.40 -4.20 -11.98
N GLU A 298 -26.34 -4.83 -12.68
CA GLU A 298 -26.08 -5.77 -13.79
C GLU A 298 -25.43 -5.12 -15.02
N SER A 299 -25.36 -3.78 -15.10
CA SER A 299 -24.67 -3.10 -16.20
C SER A 299 -23.14 -3.17 -16.08
N LEU A 300 -22.63 -3.47 -14.87
CA LEU A 300 -21.21 -3.60 -14.59
C LEU A 300 -20.77 -5.07 -14.62
N SER A 301 -19.52 -5.32 -14.99
CA SER A 301 -18.93 -6.65 -14.88
C SER A 301 -18.87 -7.12 -13.42
N VAL A 302 -18.90 -8.44 -13.23
CA VAL A 302 -18.75 -9.06 -11.90
C VAL A 302 -17.44 -8.63 -11.24
N ASP A 303 -16.38 -8.50 -12.02
CA ASP A 303 -15.05 -8.19 -11.52
C ASP A 303 -14.93 -6.72 -11.10
N LEU A 304 -15.55 -5.79 -11.82
CA LEU A 304 -15.66 -4.40 -11.37
C LEU A 304 -16.48 -4.29 -10.07
N ARG A 305 -17.63 -4.98 -9.97
CA ARG A 305 -18.41 -5.01 -8.72
C ARG A 305 -17.58 -5.52 -7.54
N LYS A 306 -16.81 -6.60 -7.75
CA LYS A 306 -15.90 -7.14 -6.74
C LYS A 306 -14.77 -6.18 -6.39
N TYR A 307 -14.20 -5.47 -7.37
CA TYR A 307 -13.15 -4.48 -7.13
C TYR A 307 -13.63 -3.34 -6.23
N VAL A 308 -14.79 -2.76 -6.54
CA VAL A 308 -15.43 -1.72 -5.73
C VAL A 308 -15.75 -2.26 -4.32
N GLU A 309 -16.26 -3.48 -4.22
CA GLU A 309 -16.51 -4.05 -2.89
C GLU A 309 -15.22 -4.36 -2.12
N ALA A 310 -14.12 -4.74 -2.77
CA ALA A 310 -12.85 -5.05 -2.13
C ALA A 310 -12.19 -3.81 -1.52
N MET A 311 -12.24 -2.69 -2.23
CA MET A 311 -11.60 -1.43 -1.83
C MET A 311 -12.14 -0.87 -0.51
N GLN A 312 -13.35 -1.25 -0.07
CA GLN A 312 -13.85 -0.86 1.26
C GLN A 312 -13.01 -1.46 2.38
N TYR A 313 -12.49 -2.68 2.21
CA TYR A 313 -11.65 -3.34 3.21
C TYR A 313 -10.25 -2.73 3.25
N TYR A 314 -9.81 -2.11 2.16
CA TYR A 314 -8.64 -1.24 2.19
C TYR A 314 -8.82 -0.10 3.19
N ILE A 315 -10.01 0.52 3.23
CA ILE A 315 -10.33 1.61 4.17
C ILE A 315 -10.35 1.11 5.62
N SER A 316 -11.09 0.05 5.93
CA SER A 316 -11.19 -0.45 7.32
C SER A 316 -9.88 -1.07 7.80
N GLY A 317 -9.20 -1.83 6.94
CA GLY A 317 -7.89 -2.41 7.21
C GLY A 317 -6.81 -1.37 7.42
N ASN A 318 -6.79 -0.30 6.61
CA ASN A 318 -5.81 0.77 6.77
C ASN A 318 -5.97 1.49 8.11
N VAL A 319 -7.19 1.75 8.57
CA VAL A 319 -7.44 2.33 9.91
C VAL A 319 -6.93 1.41 11.01
N ALA A 320 -7.33 0.13 10.99
CA ALA A 320 -6.96 -0.82 12.04
C ALA A 320 -5.43 -1.03 12.11
N TRP A 321 -4.76 -1.13 10.96
CA TRP A 321 -3.30 -1.21 10.89
C TRP A 321 -2.65 0.10 11.35
N SER A 322 -3.03 1.25 10.80
CA SER A 322 -2.37 2.54 11.10
C SER A 322 -2.44 2.94 12.57
N LEU A 323 -3.50 2.55 13.28
CA LEU A 323 -3.65 2.81 14.72
C LEU A 323 -2.75 1.92 15.60
N THR A 324 -2.16 0.86 15.04
CA THR A 324 -1.43 -0.16 15.83
C THR A 324 -0.12 -0.61 15.21
N CYS A 325 0.30 -0.03 14.08
CA CYS A 325 1.48 -0.47 13.36
C CYS A 325 2.76 0.13 13.95
N PRO A 326 3.86 -0.63 14.02
CA PRO A 326 5.13 -0.07 14.48
C PRO A 326 5.70 1.01 13.55
N ARG A 327 5.20 1.11 12.30
CA ARG A 327 5.58 2.16 11.34
C ARG A 327 5.27 3.55 11.88
N TYR A 328 4.11 3.72 12.53
CA TYR A 328 3.65 5.01 13.06
C TYR A 328 3.77 5.09 14.58
N HIS A 329 3.88 3.94 15.26
CA HIS A 329 3.96 3.82 16.72
C HIS A 329 5.23 3.09 17.14
N LYS A 330 6.35 3.83 17.28
CA LYS A 330 7.71 3.28 17.51
C LYS A 330 7.84 2.43 18.77
N GLU A 331 6.93 2.58 19.73
CA GLU A 331 6.86 1.79 20.96
C GLU A 331 6.23 0.41 20.78
N VAL A 332 5.52 0.18 19.67
CA VAL A 332 4.86 -1.09 19.38
C VAL A 332 5.89 -2.12 18.91
N LEU A 333 5.90 -3.29 19.55
CA LEU A 333 6.77 -4.40 19.18
C LEU A 333 6.02 -5.44 18.35
N LEU A 334 6.75 -6.08 17.43
CA LEU A 334 6.27 -7.25 16.71
C LEU A 334 5.93 -8.41 17.65
N ASN A 335 5.08 -9.33 17.19
CA ASN A 335 4.73 -10.51 17.97
C ASN A 335 5.88 -11.53 18.01
N GLN A 336 5.77 -12.51 18.91
CA GLN A 336 6.82 -13.51 19.15
C GLN A 336 7.22 -14.28 17.88
N ARG A 337 6.26 -14.68 17.04
CA ARG A 337 6.53 -15.41 15.78
C ARG A 337 7.36 -14.55 14.82
N GLN A 338 6.94 -13.31 14.62
CA GLN A 338 7.63 -12.37 13.75
C GLN A 338 9.08 -12.13 14.23
N LEU A 339 9.26 -11.89 15.53
CA LEU A 339 10.59 -11.71 16.14
C LEU A 339 11.48 -12.96 15.98
N GLU A 340 10.93 -14.16 16.21
CA GLU A 340 11.66 -15.42 16.05
C GLU A 340 12.12 -15.65 14.60
N TRP A 341 11.28 -15.31 13.62
CA TRP A 341 11.62 -15.45 12.20
C TRP A 341 12.67 -14.43 11.77
N PHE A 342 12.62 -13.19 12.27
CA PHE A 342 13.71 -12.23 12.05
C PHE A 342 15.04 -12.70 12.66
N GLN A 343 15.01 -13.30 13.85
CA GLN A 343 16.23 -13.72 14.56
C GLN A 343 16.85 -15.01 13.99
N ASN A 344 16.02 -15.99 13.67
CA ASN A 344 16.47 -17.34 13.32
C ASN A 344 16.39 -17.63 11.80
N GLY A 345 15.87 -16.68 11.03
CA GLY A 345 15.54 -16.85 9.62
C GLY A 345 14.20 -17.55 9.40
N LEU A 346 13.70 -17.46 8.17
CA LEU A 346 12.44 -18.10 7.78
C LEU A 346 12.49 -19.64 7.83
N PRO A 347 11.38 -20.30 8.24
CA PRO A 347 11.28 -21.76 8.15
C PRO A 347 11.45 -22.28 6.72
N SER A 348 12.23 -23.35 6.55
CA SER A 348 12.55 -23.97 5.24
C SER A 348 11.36 -24.62 4.51
N LYS A 349 10.24 -24.85 5.21
CA LYS A 349 8.96 -25.29 4.64
C LYS A 349 7.88 -24.35 5.12
N ALA A 350 6.97 -23.96 4.21
CA ALA A 350 5.71 -23.30 4.56
C ALA A 350 4.78 -24.29 5.29
N ILE A 351 5.14 -24.64 6.52
CA ILE A 351 4.31 -25.44 7.41
C ILE A 351 3.49 -24.44 8.19
N SER A 352 2.16 -24.51 8.05
CA SER A 352 1.23 -23.77 8.91
C SER A 352 1.65 -23.97 10.36
N PRO A 353 1.90 -22.89 11.13
CA PRO A 353 2.18 -23.04 12.55
C PRO A 353 0.99 -23.76 13.17
N THR A 354 1.19 -24.99 13.63
CA THR A 354 0.18 -25.69 14.43
C THR A 354 -0.20 -24.76 15.56
N PHE A 355 -1.48 -24.40 15.65
CA PHE A 355 -2.06 -23.61 16.72
C PHE A 355 -1.50 -24.13 18.06
N LEU A 356 -0.53 -23.41 18.64
CA LEU A 356 -0.21 -23.56 20.04
C LEU A 356 -1.32 -22.80 20.76
N GLY A 357 -2.29 -23.57 21.25
CA GLY A 357 -3.46 -23.08 21.96
C GLY A 357 -3.16 -22.52 23.33
#